data_AF-A0AA40AN55-F1
#
_entry.id   AF-A0AA40AN55-F1
#
_cell.length_a   1.000
_cell.length_b   1.000
_cell.length_c   1.000
_cell.angle_alpha   90.00
_cell.angle_beta   90.00
_cell.angle_gamma   90.00
#
_symmetry.space_group_name_H-M   'P 1'
#
loop_
_entity.id
_entity.type
_entity.pdbx_description
1 polymer ?
#
loop_
_entity_poly.entity_id
_entity_poly.type
_entity_poly.pdbx_seq_one_letter_code
_entity_poly.pdbx_strand_id
1 'polypeptide(L)'
;MDELKLGPNGGLIYCFEFLMENLSFLEESLNSVTEEYLIIFDMPGQIELYTHYPVLPTLVNFLRSPGNLDIRLCAAYLLESTFVVDTAKYFAGSLSALSAMYMLGLPHLNILSKMDLVKDQIRKKDFKKFLVPDTMLIEEDPEEIAARKAGIDYQPPVESDDPTDKDALMSGAGFKRLNAAVAQLLENFSMVHYHKLDCTDEDSVGGILSYIDECIQWAEAQEPKEIPDEEYEDEE
;
A
#
# COMPACT_ATOMS: atom_id res chain seq x y z
N MET A 1 -9.82 25.30 -14.90
CA MET A 1 -8.40 25.16 -15.29
C MET A 1 -7.91 26.37 -16.09
N ASP A 2 -8.66 26.85 -17.08
CA ASP A 2 -8.23 27.98 -17.92
C ASP A 2 -8.11 29.32 -17.17
N GLU A 3 -8.92 29.56 -16.13
CA GLU A 3 -8.86 30.80 -15.34
C GLU A 3 -7.64 30.88 -14.43
N LEU A 4 -7.21 29.76 -13.84
CA LEU A 4 -6.06 29.67 -12.92
C LEU A 4 -4.74 29.33 -13.64
N LYS A 5 -4.78 28.99 -14.93
CA LYS A 5 -3.62 28.59 -15.76
C LYS A 5 -2.77 27.47 -15.15
N LEU A 6 -3.40 26.55 -14.44
CA LEU A 6 -2.74 25.38 -13.85
C LEU A 6 -2.73 24.22 -14.84
N GLY A 7 -1.61 23.49 -14.90
CA GLY A 7 -1.55 22.18 -15.57
C GLY A 7 -2.32 21.10 -14.79
N PRO A 8 -2.46 19.88 -15.33
CA PRO A 8 -3.27 18.82 -14.72
C PRO A 8 -2.90 18.50 -13.26
N ASN A 9 -1.61 18.32 -12.98
CA ASN A 9 -1.12 18.04 -11.62
C ASN A 9 -1.26 19.25 -10.68
N GLY A 10 -1.04 20.47 -11.20
CA GLY A 10 -1.23 21.70 -10.42
C GLY A 10 -2.71 21.92 -10.06
N GLY A 11 -3.62 21.56 -10.97
CA GLY A 11 -5.06 21.59 -10.70
C GLY A 11 -5.47 20.60 -9.61
N LEU A 12 -4.90 19.39 -9.60
CA LEU A 12 -5.16 18.41 -8.54
C LEU A 12 -4.70 18.88 -7.16
N ILE A 13 -3.48 19.45 -7.08
CA ILE A 13 -2.97 20.01 -5.82
C ILE A 13 -3.90 21.13 -5.34
N TYR A 14 -4.30 22.05 -6.23
CA TYR A 14 -5.23 23.12 -5.88
C TYR A 14 -6.58 22.60 -5.40
N CYS A 15 -7.14 21.56 -6.03
CA CYS A 15 -8.38 20.94 -5.57
C CYS A 15 -8.24 20.34 -4.15
N PHE A 16 -7.09 19.74 -3.84
CA PHE A 16 -6.79 19.24 -2.50
C PHE A 16 -6.63 20.35 -1.46
N GLU A 17 -5.91 21.42 -1.79
CA GLU A 17 -5.80 22.60 -0.93
C GLU A 17 -7.17 23.20 -0.64
N PHE A 18 -7.98 23.37 -1.68
CA PHE A 18 -9.34 23.87 -1.55
C PHE A 18 -10.21 22.93 -0.70
N LEU A 19 -10.08 21.61 -0.86
CA LEU A 19 -10.76 20.63 -0.01
C LEU A 19 -10.35 20.77 1.47
N MET A 20 -9.06 20.97 1.74
CA MET A 20 -8.54 21.17 3.11
C MET A 20 -9.09 22.42 3.78
N GLU A 21 -9.33 23.49 3.02
CA GLU A 21 -9.95 24.71 3.54
C GLU A 21 -11.46 24.54 3.83
N ASN A 22 -12.10 23.49 3.29
CA ASN A 22 -13.56 23.32 3.31
C ASN A 22 -13.99 21.93 3.83
N LEU A 23 -13.26 21.37 4.79
CA LEU A 23 -13.54 20.04 5.34
C LEU A 23 -14.89 19.91 6.07
N SER A 24 -15.45 21.02 6.56
CA SER A 24 -16.76 21.02 7.24
C SER A 24 -17.89 20.50 6.34
N PHE A 25 -17.84 20.79 5.03
CA PHE A 25 -18.81 20.26 4.08
C PHE A 25 -18.78 18.73 4.01
N LEU A 26 -17.58 18.14 4.10
CA LEU A 26 -17.41 16.69 4.08
C LEU A 26 -17.95 16.07 5.37
N GLU A 27 -17.68 16.71 6.51
CA GLU A 27 -18.21 16.30 7.81
C GLU A 27 -19.74 16.29 7.79
N GLU A 28 -20.38 17.41 7.44
CA GLU A 28 -21.84 17.53 7.39
C GLU A 28 -22.48 16.48 6.47
N SER A 29 -21.83 16.17 5.35
CA SER A 29 -22.32 15.19 4.37
C SER A 29 -22.20 13.75 4.87
N LEU A 30 -21.12 13.41 5.58
CA LEU A 30 -20.82 12.04 5.97
C LEU A 30 -21.33 11.67 7.36
N ASN A 31 -21.54 12.63 8.25
CA ASN A 31 -21.90 12.36 9.66
C ASN A 31 -23.18 11.50 9.80
N SER A 32 -24.10 11.59 8.84
CA SER A 32 -25.33 10.80 8.84
C SER A 32 -25.17 9.32 8.45
N VAL A 33 -24.03 8.93 7.88
CA VAL A 33 -23.81 7.58 7.31
C VAL A 33 -22.63 6.83 7.92
N THR A 34 -21.87 7.45 8.83
CA THR A 34 -20.64 6.89 9.40
C THR A 34 -20.85 5.59 10.19
N GLU A 35 -21.99 5.44 10.87
CA GLU A 35 -22.28 4.25 11.68
C GLU A 35 -22.96 3.12 10.87
N GLU A 36 -23.62 3.42 9.74
CA GLU A 36 -24.48 2.47 9.03
C GLU A 36 -23.85 1.89 7.75
N TYR A 37 -22.94 2.64 7.11
CA TYR A 37 -22.43 2.29 5.79
C TYR A 37 -20.91 2.13 5.75
N LEU A 38 -20.45 1.19 4.92
CA LEU A 38 -19.08 1.17 4.45
C LEU A 38 -18.87 2.30 3.43
N ILE A 39 -18.06 3.30 3.80
CA ILE A 39 -17.75 4.45 2.94
C ILE A 39 -16.48 4.15 2.14
N ILE A 40 -16.58 4.24 0.81
CA ILE A 40 -15.45 4.06 -0.10
C ILE A 40 -15.04 5.43 -0.64
N PHE A 41 -13.80 5.81 -0.35
CA PHE A 41 -13.17 7.01 -0.92
C PHE A 41 -12.36 6.63 -2.14
N ASP A 42 -12.81 7.06 -3.33
CA ASP A 42 -12.01 6.96 -4.54
C ASP A 42 -11.00 8.11 -4.57
N MET A 43 -9.72 7.76 -4.50
CA MET A 43 -8.64 8.72 -4.36
C MET A 43 -7.95 8.97 -5.70
N PRO A 44 -7.42 10.17 -5.99
CA PRO A 44 -6.84 10.48 -7.30
C PRO A 44 -5.67 9.58 -7.68
N GLY A 45 -5.57 9.18 -8.95
CA GLY A 45 -4.60 8.17 -9.40
C GLY A 45 -3.12 8.58 -9.39
N GLN A 46 -2.80 9.85 -9.10
CA GLN A 46 -1.44 10.38 -9.09
C GLN A 46 -0.71 10.03 -7.79
N ILE A 47 0.25 9.10 -7.87
CA ILE A 47 0.99 8.58 -6.72
C ILE A 47 1.79 9.65 -5.95
N GLU A 48 2.18 10.74 -6.61
CA GLU A 48 2.97 11.81 -6.00
C GLU A 48 2.23 12.53 -4.87
N LEU A 49 0.90 12.50 -4.90
CA LEU A 49 0.04 13.06 -3.84
C LEU A 49 0.13 12.27 -2.53
N TYR A 50 0.55 11.01 -2.60
CA TYR A 50 0.64 10.10 -1.46
C TYR A 50 2.07 10.02 -0.90
N THR A 51 3.07 10.41 -1.69
CA THR A 51 4.49 10.27 -1.30
C THR A 51 5.16 11.61 -0.95
N HIS A 52 4.73 12.74 -1.51
CA HIS A 52 5.48 14.00 -1.41
C HIS A 52 4.69 15.21 -0.89
N TYR A 53 3.36 15.13 -0.84
CA TYR A 53 2.51 16.25 -0.45
C TYR A 53 1.70 15.92 0.81
N PRO A 54 1.90 16.59 1.96
CA PRO A 54 1.38 16.17 3.27
C PRO A 54 -0.10 16.53 3.50
N VAL A 55 -0.91 16.57 2.44
CA VAL A 55 -2.35 16.83 2.59
C VAL A 55 -3.12 15.59 2.99
N LEU A 56 -2.75 14.41 2.50
CA LEU A 56 -3.46 13.17 2.83
C LEU A 56 -3.37 12.77 4.31
N PRO A 57 -2.21 12.88 5.00
CA PRO A 57 -2.15 12.62 6.44
C PRO A 57 -3.08 13.55 7.22
N THR A 58 -3.19 14.81 6.80
CA THR A 58 -4.11 15.80 7.41
C THR A 58 -5.56 15.38 7.20
N LEU A 59 -5.95 14.99 5.98
CA LEU A 59 -7.28 14.50 5.68
C LEU A 59 -7.62 13.23 6.50
N VAL A 60 -6.71 12.25 6.52
CA VAL A 60 -6.87 11.02 7.30
C VAL A 60 -7.06 11.31 8.78
N ASN A 61 -6.25 12.20 9.36
CA ASN A 61 -6.39 12.61 10.75
C ASN A 61 -7.73 13.30 11.00
N PHE A 62 -8.19 14.16 10.07
CA PHE A 62 -9.49 14.81 10.18
C PHE A 62 -10.64 13.79 10.19
N LEU A 63 -10.62 12.81 9.29
CA LEU A 63 -11.64 11.76 9.18
C LEU A 63 -11.67 10.83 10.41
N ARG A 64 -10.50 10.55 11.01
CA ARG A 64 -10.35 9.66 12.17
C ARG A 64 -10.57 10.37 13.51
N SER A 65 -10.40 11.69 13.59
CA SER A 65 -10.38 12.38 14.88
C SER A 65 -11.73 12.28 15.62
N PRO A 66 -11.72 11.88 16.91
CA PRO A 66 -12.91 11.92 17.74
C PRO A 66 -13.45 13.35 17.82
N GLY A 67 -14.75 13.53 17.58
CA GLY A 67 -15.39 14.85 17.53
C GLY A 67 -15.54 15.45 16.13
N ASN A 68 -14.94 14.84 15.10
CA ASN A 68 -15.28 15.09 13.71
C ASN A 68 -16.19 13.95 13.21
N LEU A 69 -15.65 13.06 12.37
CA LEU A 69 -16.39 11.92 11.81
C LEU A 69 -16.15 10.59 12.55
N ASP A 70 -15.06 10.48 13.33
CA ASP A 70 -14.67 9.28 14.09
C ASP A 70 -14.72 7.97 13.26
N ILE A 71 -14.26 8.03 12.01
CA ILE A 71 -14.31 6.89 11.09
C ILE A 71 -13.05 6.04 11.27
N ARG A 72 -13.24 4.72 11.40
CA ARG A 72 -12.15 3.74 11.29
C ARG A 72 -11.81 3.52 9.83
N LEU A 73 -10.56 3.78 9.47
CA LEU A 73 -10.09 3.79 8.08
C LEU A 73 -9.08 2.68 7.83
N CYS A 74 -9.15 2.10 6.63
CA CYS A 74 -8.14 1.21 6.06
C CYS A 74 -7.85 1.70 4.63
N ALA A 75 -6.59 1.62 4.21
CA ALA A 75 -6.17 1.97 2.86
C ALA A 75 -6.05 0.72 2.00
N ALA A 76 -6.83 0.64 0.92
CA ALA A 76 -6.72 -0.42 -0.07
C ALA A 76 -5.79 0.02 -1.22
N TYR A 77 -4.58 -0.53 -1.27
CA TYR A 77 -3.59 -0.19 -2.29
C TYR A 77 -3.61 -1.18 -3.44
N LEU A 78 -4.00 -0.69 -4.62
CA LEU A 78 -4.15 -1.48 -5.82
C LEU A 78 -2.87 -1.41 -6.65
N LEU A 79 -2.09 -2.49 -6.65
CA LEU A 79 -1.02 -2.71 -7.63
C LEU A 79 -1.59 -3.49 -8.82
N GLU A 80 -1.26 -3.13 -10.05
CA GLU A 80 -1.72 -3.88 -11.22
C GLU A 80 -0.98 -5.23 -11.34
N SER A 81 -1.71 -6.31 -11.62
CA SER A 81 -1.15 -7.67 -11.75
C SER A 81 -0.02 -7.78 -12.77
N THR A 82 0.01 -6.93 -13.79
CA THR A 82 1.06 -6.89 -14.83
C THR A 82 2.43 -6.51 -14.26
N PHE A 83 2.48 -5.87 -13.08
CA PHE A 83 3.74 -5.56 -12.38
C PHE A 83 4.45 -6.83 -11.92
N VAL A 84 3.71 -7.90 -11.65
CA VAL A 84 4.25 -9.20 -11.22
C VAL A 84 5.01 -9.91 -12.34
N VAL A 85 4.76 -9.54 -13.60
CA VAL A 85 5.44 -10.12 -14.77
C VAL A 85 6.93 -9.73 -14.80
N ASP A 86 7.28 -8.57 -14.23
CA ASP A 86 8.63 -8.02 -14.25
C ASP A 86 9.11 -7.73 -12.83
N THR A 87 10.22 -8.36 -12.42
CA THR A 87 10.74 -8.24 -11.05
C THR A 87 11.05 -6.80 -10.66
N ALA A 88 11.59 -5.98 -11.58
CA ALA A 88 11.93 -4.60 -11.28
C ALA A 88 10.67 -3.75 -11.09
N LYS A 89 9.62 -3.96 -11.90
CA LYS A 89 8.32 -3.31 -11.73
C LYS A 89 7.67 -3.72 -10.41
N TYR A 90 7.61 -5.01 -10.13
CA TYR A 90 7.05 -5.53 -8.88
C TYR A 90 7.74 -4.92 -7.65
N PHE A 91 9.06 -4.85 -7.69
CA PHE A 91 9.86 -4.26 -6.62
C PHE A 91 9.59 -2.76 -6.46
N ALA A 92 9.58 -1.99 -7.56
CA ALA A 92 9.23 -0.58 -7.53
C ALA A 92 7.81 -0.33 -7.00
N GLY A 93 6.85 -1.18 -7.38
CA GLY A 93 5.48 -1.15 -6.88
C GLY A 93 5.40 -1.45 -5.38
N SER A 94 6.16 -2.44 -4.91
CA SER A 94 6.21 -2.81 -3.49
C SER A 94 6.81 -1.68 -2.63
N LEU A 95 7.86 -1.01 -3.11
CA LEU A 95 8.43 0.16 -2.43
C LEU A 95 7.50 1.37 -2.43
N SER A 96 6.75 1.58 -3.52
CA SER A 96 5.73 2.62 -3.59
C SER A 96 4.61 2.35 -2.58
N ALA A 97 4.15 1.10 -2.48
CA ALA A 97 3.15 0.69 -1.49
C ALA A 97 3.64 0.91 -0.06
N LEU A 98 4.90 0.54 0.23
CA LEU A 98 5.53 0.79 1.53
C LEU A 98 5.60 2.29 1.84
N SER A 99 6.02 3.11 0.89
CA SER A 99 6.08 4.57 1.05
C SER A 99 4.70 5.16 1.33
N ALA A 100 3.67 4.71 0.62
CA ALA A 100 2.29 5.18 0.83
C ALA A 100 1.78 4.77 2.21
N MET A 101 2.05 3.54 2.64
CA MET A 101 1.66 3.05 3.97
C MET A 101 2.27 3.90 5.09
N TYR A 102 3.56 4.21 4.98
CA TYR A 102 4.25 5.08 5.93
C TYR A 102 3.69 6.49 5.99
N MET A 103 3.41 7.08 4.82
CA MET A 103 2.89 8.44 4.74
C MET A 103 1.47 8.53 5.28
N LEU A 104 0.60 7.57 4.96
CA LEU A 104 -0.80 7.58 5.38
C LEU A 104 -0.98 7.20 6.86
N GLY A 105 -0.11 6.33 7.41
CA GLY A 105 -0.21 5.91 8.81
C GLY A 105 -1.48 5.10 9.13
N LEU A 106 -2.04 4.42 8.13
CA LEU A 106 -3.25 3.61 8.24
C LEU A 106 -2.92 2.11 8.10
N PRO A 107 -3.78 1.22 8.64
CA PRO A 107 -3.82 -0.17 8.19
C PRO A 107 -3.95 -0.19 6.66
N HIS A 108 -3.14 -1.03 6.00
CA HIS A 108 -2.98 -1.00 4.56
C HIS A 108 -3.12 -2.40 3.99
N LEU A 109 -4.12 -2.58 3.12
CA LEU A 109 -4.37 -3.81 2.41
C LEU A 109 -3.75 -3.71 1.01
N ASN A 110 -2.71 -4.52 0.76
CA ASN A 110 -2.06 -4.58 -0.54
C ASN A 110 -2.80 -5.56 -1.46
N ILE A 111 -3.23 -5.08 -2.62
CA ILE A 111 -4.11 -5.82 -3.53
C ILE A 111 -3.48 -5.86 -4.93
N LEU A 112 -3.36 -7.05 -5.50
CA LEU A 112 -3.07 -7.23 -6.92
C LEU A 112 -4.38 -7.18 -7.71
N SER A 113 -4.60 -6.06 -8.36
CA SER A 113 -5.77 -5.78 -9.20
C SER A 113 -5.60 -6.32 -10.63
N LYS A 114 -6.72 -6.42 -11.36
CA LYS A 114 -6.75 -6.86 -12.77
C LYS A 114 -6.14 -8.24 -12.98
N MET A 115 -6.41 -9.18 -12.07
CA MET A 115 -5.84 -10.54 -12.15
C MET A 115 -6.28 -11.30 -13.40
N ASP A 116 -7.39 -10.90 -14.02
CA ASP A 116 -7.88 -11.38 -15.31
C ASP A 116 -6.86 -11.21 -16.45
N LEU A 117 -6.03 -10.16 -16.43
CA LEU A 117 -5.07 -9.87 -17.50
C LEU A 117 -3.85 -10.80 -17.54
N VAL A 118 -3.53 -11.46 -16.42
CA VAL A 118 -2.31 -12.28 -16.26
C VAL A 118 -2.58 -13.77 -16.17
N LYS A 119 -3.85 -14.20 -16.25
CA LYS A 119 -4.27 -15.62 -16.13
C LYS A 119 -3.50 -16.57 -17.06
N ASP A 120 -3.14 -16.10 -18.26
CA ASP A 120 -2.46 -16.91 -19.29
C ASP A 120 -0.96 -16.63 -19.41
N GLN A 121 -0.43 -15.61 -18.73
CA GLN A 121 0.96 -15.16 -18.91
C GLN A 121 1.94 -15.79 -17.92
N ILE A 122 1.47 -16.20 -16.73
CA ILE A 122 2.32 -16.69 -15.65
C ILE A 122 1.84 -18.06 -15.18
N ARG A 123 2.78 -18.99 -14.94
CA ARG A 123 2.44 -20.30 -14.38
C ARG A 123 2.01 -20.15 -12.92
N LYS A 124 0.95 -20.85 -12.49
CA LYS A 124 0.43 -20.84 -11.11
C LYS A 124 1.48 -21.02 -10.00
N LYS A 125 2.61 -21.67 -10.29
CA LYS A 125 3.72 -21.87 -9.35
C LYS A 125 4.54 -20.59 -9.13
N ASP A 126 4.74 -19.79 -10.16
CA ASP A 126 5.54 -18.57 -10.09
C ASP A 126 4.75 -17.46 -9.38
N PHE A 127 3.42 -17.43 -9.52
CA PHE A 127 2.55 -16.52 -8.76
C PHE A 127 2.72 -16.60 -7.24
N LYS A 128 2.91 -17.80 -6.68
CA LYS A 128 3.08 -17.95 -5.22
C LYS A 128 4.29 -17.19 -4.69
N LYS A 129 5.31 -16.98 -5.53
CA LYS A 129 6.54 -16.25 -5.20
C LYS A 129 6.39 -14.73 -5.18
N PHE A 130 5.26 -14.22 -5.66
CA PHE A 130 4.97 -12.78 -5.71
C PHE A 130 3.80 -12.39 -4.79
N LEU A 131 3.07 -13.37 -4.26
CA LEU A 131 2.10 -13.17 -3.17
C LEU A 131 2.77 -13.02 -1.81
N VAL A 132 3.94 -13.63 -1.67
CA VAL A 132 4.89 -13.38 -0.60
C VAL A 132 6.14 -12.91 -1.30
N PRO A 133 6.60 -11.66 -1.13
CA PRO A 133 7.85 -11.21 -1.72
C PRO A 133 8.96 -12.12 -1.23
N ASP A 134 9.44 -13.02 -2.09
CA ASP A 134 10.59 -13.85 -1.76
C ASP A 134 11.84 -13.01 -1.98
N THR A 135 12.34 -12.43 -0.89
CA THR A 135 13.52 -11.57 -0.86
C THR A 135 14.76 -12.28 -1.38
N MET A 136 14.80 -13.61 -1.35
CA MET A 136 15.89 -14.40 -1.92
C MET A 136 15.97 -14.26 -3.45
N LEU A 137 14.86 -13.98 -4.15
CA LEU A 137 14.88 -13.73 -5.60
C LEU A 137 15.66 -12.46 -5.97
N ILE A 138 15.81 -11.54 -5.04
CA ILE A 138 16.55 -10.27 -5.22
C ILE A 138 18.04 -10.48 -4.91
N GLU A 139 18.36 -11.48 -4.08
CA GLU A 139 19.74 -11.83 -3.72
C GLU A 139 20.43 -12.73 -4.77
N GLU A 140 19.65 -13.45 -5.59
CA GLU A 140 20.18 -14.31 -6.65
C GLU A 140 20.78 -13.46 -7.80
N ASP A 141 22.11 -13.41 -7.87
CA ASP A 141 22.83 -12.74 -8.95
C ASP A 141 22.65 -13.54 -10.27
N PRO A 142 22.19 -12.91 -11.38
CA PRO A 142 22.11 -13.56 -12.68
C PRO A 142 23.43 -14.22 -13.11
N GLU A 143 24.57 -13.65 -12.73
CA GLU A 143 25.90 -14.22 -13.00
C GLU A 143 26.17 -15.45 -12.13
N GLU A 144 25.73 -15.45 -10.88
CA GLU A 144 25.79 -16.62 -9.99
C GLU A 144 24.90 -17.75 -10.51
N ILE A 145 23.68 -17.44 -10.96
CA ILE A 145 22.78 -18.43 -11.59
C ILE A 145 23.40 -18.99 -12.88
N ALA A 146 23.99 -18.13 -13.71
CA ALA A 146 24.63 -18.53 -14.96
C ALA A 146 25.87 -19.40 -14.70
N ALA A 147 26.72 -19.02 -13.74
CA ALA A 147 27.88 -19.79 -13.30
C ALA A 147 27.47 -21.15 -12.73
N ARG A 148 26.44 -21.19 -11.86
CA ARG A 148 25.90 -22.43 -11.28
C ARG A 148 25.31 -23.36 -12.34
N LYS A 149 24.63 -22.80 -13.36
CA LYS A 149 24.14 -23.58 -14.52
C LYS A 149 25.29 -24.07 -15.41
N ALA A 150 26.38 -23.32 -15.50
CA ALA A 150 27.57 -23.67 -16.26
C ALA A 150 28.55 -24.58 -15.50
N GLY A 151 28.31 -24.86 -14.21
CA GLY A 151 29.22 -25.62 -13.35
C GLY A 151 30.54 -24.89 -13.07
N ILE A 152 30.53 -23.56 -13.13
CA ILE A 152 31.67 -22.68 -12.87
C ILE A 152 31.58 -22.19 -11.41
N ASP A 153 32.70 -22.19 -10.70
CA ASP A 153 32.79 -21.57 -9.37
C ASP A 153 32.60 -20.05 -9.50
N TYR A 154 31.51 -19.55 -8.94
CA TYR A 154 31.25 -18.12 -8.82
C TYR A 154 32.03 -17.56 -7.64
N GLN A 155 32.90 -16.58 -7.91
CA GLN A 155 33.52 -15.78 -6.87
C GLN A 155 32.69 -14.52 -6.66
N PRO A 156 32.17 -14.30 -5.43
CA PRO A 156 31.42 -13.08 -5.16
C PRO A 156 32.33 -11.85 -5.31
N PRO A 157 31.76 -10.70 -5.73
CA PRO A 157 32.47 -9.43 -5.80
C PRO A 157 33.17 -9.11 -4.48
N VAL A 158 34.36 -8.51 -4.57
CA VAL A 158 35.09 -8.03 -3.38
C VAL A 158 34.26 -6.94 -2.71
N GLU A 159 33.80 -7.20 -1.49
CA GLU A 159 33.12 -6.21 -0.67
C GLU A 159 34.14 -5.22 -0.11
N SER A 160 33.94 -3.92 -0.36
CA SER A 160 34.66 -2.86 0.34
C SER A 160 33.69 -1.95 1.09
N ASP A 161 34.03 -1.62 2.34
CA ASP A 161 33.22 -0.76 3.21
C ASP A 161 33.31 0.73 2.83
N ASP A 162 34.17 1.08 1.87
CA ASP A 162 34.32 2.44 1.37
C ASP A 162 33.31 2.71 0.23
N PRO A 163 32.32 3.60 0.42
CA PRO A 163 31.35 3.93 -0.62
C PRO A 163 31.94 4.69 -1.82
N THR A 164 33.19 5.13 -1.74
CA THR A 164 33.89 5.84 -2.83
C THR A 164 34.82 4.95 -3.66
N ASP A 165 34.96 3.69 -3.28
CA ASP A 165 35.77 2.72 -4.00
C ASP A 165 35.18 2.42 -5.38
N LYS A 166 35.87 2.87 -6.42
CA LYS A 166 35.44 2.70 -7.81
C LYS A 166 35.48 1.25 -8.26
N ASP A 167 36.39 0.44 -7.73
CA ASP A 167 36.50 -0.96 -8.15
C ASP A 167 35.34 -1.78 -7.59
N ALA A 168 34.91 -1.49 -6.34
CA ALA A 168 33.70 -2.08 -5.75
C ALA A 168 32.38 -1.55 -6.36
N LEU A 169 32.37 -0.30 -6.85
CA LEU A 169 31.22 0.25 -7.56
C LEU A 169 31.06 -0.41 -8.95
N MET A 170 32.17 -0.63 -9.64
CA MET A 170 32.21 -1.25 -10.96
C MET A 170 32.02 -2.77 -10.92
N SER A 171 32.28 -3.42 -9.77
CA SER A 171 32.03 -4.85 -9.56
C SER A 171 30.58 -5.20 -9.19
N GLY A 172 29.73 -4.18 -8.96
CA GLY A 172 28.33 -4.39 -8.58
C GLY A 172 28.10 -4.69 -7.10
N ALA A 173 29.15 -4.83 -6.28
CA ALA A 173 29.07 -5.16 -4.86
C ALA A 173 28.18 -4.17 -4.08
N GLY A 174 28.31 -2.87 -4.36
CA GLY A 174 27.50 -1.82 -3.74
C GLY A 174 26.00 -1.95 -4.05
N PHE A 175 25.64 -2.30 -5.28
CA PHE A 175 24.25 -2.53 -5.68
C PHE A 175 23.68 -3.79 -5.05
N LYS A 176 24.49 -4.85 -4.90
CA LYS A 176 24.08 -6.08 -4.22
C LYS A 176 23.73 -5.82 -2.75
N ARG A 177 24.57 -5.06 -2.03
CA ARG A 177 24.28 -4.65 -0.65
C ARG A 177 23.01 -3.81 -0.54
N LEU A 178 22.82 -2.86 -1.45
CA LEU A 178 21.60 -2.04 -1.48
C LEU A 178 20.36 -2.91 -1.69
N ASN A 179 20.39 -3.80 -2.68
CA ASN A 179 19.28 -4.70 -2.98
C ASN A 179 18.95 -5.61 -1.79
N ALA A 180 19.96 -6.17 -1.11
CA ALA A 180 19.77 -6.97 0.09
C ALA A 180 19.15 -6.15 1.25
N ALA A 181 19.65 -4.93 1.49
CA ALA A 181 19.09 -4.05 2.52
C ALA A 181 17.63 -3.67 2.24
N VAL A 182 17.28 -3.42 0.98
CA VAL A 182 15.90 -3.10 0.60
C VAL A 182 15.00 -4.34 0.65
N ALA A 183 15.51 -5.52 0.28
CA ALA A 183 14.78 -6.77 0.44
C ALA A 183 14.48 -7.02 1.93
N GLN A 184 15.48 -6.89 2.79
CA GLN A 184 15.32 -6.99 4.25
C GLN A 184 14.32 -5.97 4.80
N LEU A 185 14.28 -4.74 4.27
CA LEU A 185 13.28 -3.75 4.62
C LEU A 185 11.85 -4.26 4.29
N LEU A 186 11.64 -4.78 3.08
CA LEU A 186 10.34 -5.31 2.66
C LEU A 186 9.90 -6.51 3.53
N GLU A 187 10.82 -7.38 3.91
CA GLU A 187 10.55 -8.54 4.77
C GLU A 187 10.26 -8.14 6.22
N ASN A 188 11.05 -7.23 6.79
CA ASN A 188 10.88 -6.75 8.17
C ASN A 188 9.52 -6.12 8.41
N PHE A 189 8.97 -5.45 7.40
CA PHE A 189 7.64 -4.87 7.53
C PHE A 189 6.51 -5.89 7.32
N SER A 190 6.79 -7.17 7.04
CA SER A 190 5.79 -8.22 6.74
C SER A 190 4.75 -7.79 5.68
N MET A 191 5.08 -6.75 4.92
CA MET A 191 4.07 -5.76 4.55
C MET A 191 3.50 -5.96 3.15
N VAL A 192 3.81 -7.06 2.48
CA VAL A 192 3.38 -7.19 1.09
C VAL A 192 2.85 -8.57 0.77
N HIS A 193 2.07 -9.12 1.72
CA HIS A 193 1.06 -10.10 1.33
C HIS A 193 0.04 -9.41 0.43
N TYR A 194 0.22 -9.62 -0.87
CA TYR A 194 -0.74 -9.17 -1.84
C TYR A 194 -1.94 -10.11 -1.87
N HIS A 195 -3.12 -9.56 -1.68
CA HIS A 195 -4.37 -10.27 -1.94
C HIS A 195 -4.73 -10.12 -3.41
N LYS A 196 -5.17 -11.21 -4.02
CA LYS A 196 -5.58 -11.20 -5.43
C LYS A 196 -6.99 -10.66 -5.51
N LEU A 197 -7.21 -9.71 -6.42
CA LEU A 197 -8.52 -9.23 -6.79
C LEU A 197 -8.80 -9.59 -8.25
N ASP A 198 -9.73 -10.51 -8.42
CA ASP A 198 -10.33 -10.86 -9.69
C ASP A 198 -11.80 -10.43 -9.67
N CYS A 199 -12.14 -9.41 -10.47
CA CYS A 199 -13.51 -8.88 -10.51
C CYS A 199 -14.52 -9.86 -11.13
N THR A 200 -14.05 -10.96 -11.74
CA THR A 200 -14.91 -12.03 -12.27
C THR A 200 -15.18 -13.14 -11.25
N ASP A 201 -14.54 -13.08 -10.08
CA ASP A 201 -14.64 -14.08 -9.01
C ASP A 201 -15.21 -13.45 -7.73
N GLU A 202 -16.46 -13.76 -7.42
CA GLU A 202 -17.15 -13.23 -6.22
C GLU A 202 -16.45 -13.63 -4.93
N ASP A 203 -15.84 -14.81 -4.86
CA ASP A 203 -15.10 -15.26 -3.68
C ASP A 203 -13.84 -14.41 -3.48
N SER A 204 -13.18 -14.01 -4.58
CA SER A 204 -12.03 -13.11 -4.55
C SER A 204 -12.41 -11.74 -4.00
N VAL A 205 -13.53 -11.17 -4.45
CA VAL A 205 -14.04 -9.87 -3.98
C VAL A 205 -14.49 -9.97 -2.52
N GLY A 206 -15.24 -11.01 -2.16
CA GLY A 206 -15.69 -11.27 -0.79
C GLY A 206 -14.53 -11.43 0.19
N GLY A 207 -13.44 -12.09 -0.23
CA GLY A 207 -12.22 -12.18 0.55
C GLY A 207 -11.61 -10.80 0.85
N ILE A 208 -11.50 -9.92 -0.15
CA ILE A 208 -10.99 -8.55 0.05
C ILE A 208 -11.89 -7.77 1.03
N LEU A 209 -13.21 -7.85 0.87
CA LEU A 209 -14.15 -7.18 1.77
C LEU A 209 -14.02 -7.69 3.20
N SER A 210 -13.90 -9.00 3.40
CA SER A 210 -13.66 -9.59 4.73
C SER A 210 -12.38 -9.05 5.38
N TYR A 211 -11.29 -8.91 4.63
CA TYR A 211 -10.05 -8.31 5.16
C TYR A 211 -10.23 -6.83 5.52
N ILE A 212 -10.98 -6.07 4.71
CA ILE A 212 -11.28 -4.67 5.01
C ILE A 212 -12.11 -4.58 6.29
N ASP A 213 -13.17 -5.40 6.40
CA ASP A 213 -14.06 -5.46 7.56
C ASP A 213 -13.30 -5.79 8.84
N GLU A 214 -12.38 -6.75 8.79
CA GLU A 214 -11.48 -7.07 9.92
C GLU A 214 -10.58 -5.89 10.26
N CYS A 215 -9.97 -5.23 9.26
CA CYS A 215 -9.05 -4.11 9.47
C CYS A 215 -9.73 -2.89 10.10
N ILE A 216 -10.96 -2.57 9.67
CA ILE A 216 -11.73 -1.46 10.24
C ILE A 216 -12.59 -1.91 11.44
N GLN A 217 -12.53 -3.19 11.82
CA GLN A 217 -13.32 -3.81 12.89
C GLN A 217 -14.84 -3.57 12.71
N TRP A 218 -15.33 -3.66 11.47
CA TRP A 218 -16.70 -3.31 11.10
C TRP A 218 -17.74 -4.00 11.98
N ALA A 219 -17.63 -5.33 12.11
CA ALA A 219 -18.57 -6.14 12.89
C ALA A 219 -18.69 -5.69 14.36
N GLU A 220 -17.58 -5.30 14.99
CA GLU A 220 -17.57 -4.83 16.39
C GLU A 220 -18.31 -3.49 16.55
N ALA A 221 -18.28 -2.59 15.55
CA ALA A 221 -19.05 -1.34 15.65
C ALA A 221 -20.54 -1.53 15.41
N GLN A 222 -20.95 -2.63 14.79
CA GLN A 222 -22.35 -2.96 14.60
C GLN A 222 -22.94 -3.66 15.83
N GLU A 223 -22.14 -4.00 16.85
CA GLU A 223 -22.65 -4.55 18.09
C GLU A 223 -23.48 -3.51 18.85
N PRO A 224 -24.62 -3.90 19.45
CA PRO A 224 -25.44 -2.98 20.25
C PRO A 224 -24.61 -2.39 21.39
N LYS A 225 -24.44 -1.07 21.41
CA LYS A 225 -23.76 -0.37 22.51
C LYS A 225 -24.59 -0.58 23.79
N GLU A 226 -23.93 -1.01 24.88
CA GLU A 226 -24.59 -1.10 26.18
C GLU A 226 -25.13 0.29 26.54
N ILE A 227 -26.43 0.34 26.84
CA ILE A 227 -27.06 1.56 27.35
C ILE A 227 -26.38 1.83 28.68
N PRO A 228 -25.75 3.01 28.90
CA PRO A 228 -25.23 3.35 30.21
C PRO A 228 -26.35 3.17 31.22
N ASP A 229 -26.12 2.40 32.28
CA ASP A 229 -27.07 2.28 33.37
C ASP A 229 -27.48 3.70 33.76
N GLU A 230 -28.74 4.07 33.47
CA GLU A 230 -29.30 5.31 34.00
C GLU A 230 -29.07 5.22 35.51
N GLU A 231 -28.23 6.11 36.04
CA GLU A 231 -28.12 6.30 37.48
C GLU A 231 -29.56 6.46 37.96
N TYR A 232 -30.06 5.45 38.67
CA TYR A 232 -31.31 5.56 39.40
C TYR A 232 -31.08 6.72 40.37
N GLU A 233 -31.50 7.92 39.96
CA GLU A 233 -31.72 9.01 40.90
C GLU A 233 -32.81 8.49 41.83
N ASP A 234 -32.38 7.90 42.95
CA ASP A 234 -33.21 7.60 44.09
C ASP A 234 -33.82 8.94 44.55
N GLU A 235 -35.02 9.26 44.05
CA GLU A 235 -35.88 10.28 44.64
C GLU A 235 -36.34 9.78 46.02
N GLU A 236 -35.59 10.10 47.07
CA GLU A 236 -36.07 10.17 48.47
C GLU A 236 -36.20 11.62 48.97
#